data_AF-A0A1B0ZXI1-F1
#
_entry.id   AF-A0A1B0ZXI1-F1
#
_cell.length_a   1.000
_cell.length_b   1.000
_cell.length_c   1.000
_cell.angle_alpha   90.00
_cell.angle_beta   90.00
_cell.angle_gamma   90.00
#
_symmetry.space_group_name_H-M   'P 1'
#
loop_
_entity.id
_entity.type
_entity.pdbx_description
1 polymer ?
#
loop_
_entity_poly.entity_id
_entity_poly.type
_entity_poly.pdbx_seq_one_letter_code
_entity_poly.pdbx_strand_id
1 'polypeptide(L)'
;DIYGASFYYKCEKISENISECLYGGTTLNSEKLAQERVIGANVWVDGIQKETELIRTNKKNVTLQELDIKIRKILSDKYKIYYKDSEISKGLIE
;
A
#
# COMPACT_ATOMS: atom_id res chain seq x y z
N ASP A 1 -10.96 -5.53 -10.41
CA ASP A 1 -10.29 -4.26 -10.07
C ASP A 1 -8.81 -4.47 -9.95
N ILE A 2 -8.03 -3.44 -10.29
CA ILE A 2 -6.56 -3.44 -10.21
C ILE A 2 -6.16 -2.33 -9.25
N TYR A 3 -5.32 -2.65 -8.26
CA TYR A 3 -4.70 -1.67 -7.36
C TYR A 3 -3.28 -2.14 -7.03
N GLY A 4 -2.28 -1.33 -7.37
CA GLY A 4 -0.89 -1.59 -7.02
C GLY A 4 0.04 -0.50 -7.55
N ALA A 5 1.34 -0.63 -7.26
CA ALA A 5 2.38 0.26 -7.76
C ALA A 5 2.97 -0.31 -9.06
N SER A 6 2.77 0.41 -10.17
CA SER A 6 3.32 0.04 -11.47
C SER A 6 4.79 0.46 -11.60
N PHE A 7 5.50 -0.14 -12.55
CA PHE A 7 6.88 0.20 -12.88
C PHE A 7 7.16 0.11 -14.38
N TYR A 8 8.10 0.94 -14.83
CA TYR A 8 8.53 1.02 -16.24
C TYR A 8 9.85 0.28 -16.49
N TYR A 9 10.81 0.44 -15.57
CA TYR A 9 12.16 -0.10 -15.74
C TYR A 9 12.16 -1.63 -15.69
N LYS A 10 12.74 -2.28 -16.69
CA LYS A 10 12.75 -3.76 -16.84
C LYS A 10 11.36 -4.40 -16.91
N CYS A 11 10.33 -3.66 -17.32
CA CYS A 11 9.07 -4.26 -17.73
C CYS A 11 9.28 -5.00 -19.07
N GLU A 12 9.16 -6.32 -19.07
CA GLU A 12 9.25 -7.12 -20.28
C GLU A 12 7.99 -6.93 -21.12
N LYS A 13 8.14 -6.21 -22.23
CA LYS A 13 7.02 -5.86 -23.11
C LYS A 13 6.78 -7.00 -24.10
N ILE A 14 5.67 -7.71 -23.93
CA ILE A 14 5.21 -8.73 -24.89
C ILE A 14 4.41 -8.13 -26.06
N SER A 15 4.13 -6.82 -26.04
CA SER A 15 3.55 -6.09 -27.17
C SER A 15 3.88 -4.59 -27.10
N GLU A 16 3.76 -3.88 -28.22
CA GLU A 16 4.02 -2.44 -28.34
C GLU A 16 3.08 -1.58 -27.46
N ASN A 17 1.93 -2.13 -27.07
CA ASN A 17 0.91 -1.45 -26.28
C ASN A 17 1.16 -1.50 -24.76
N ILE A 18 2.24 -2.17 -24.31
CA ILE A 18 2.56 -2.27 -22.89
C ILE A 18 3.48 -1.11 -22.51
N SER A 19 2.95 -0.18 -21.70
CA SER A 19 3.70 0.95 -21.16
C SER A 19 4.31 0.65 -19.80
N GLU A 20 3.66 -0.15 -18.96
CA GLU A 20 4.06 -0.43 -17.57
C GLU A 20 3.69 -1.85 -17.14
N CYS A 21 4.39 -2.34 -16.11
CA CYS A 21 4.15 -3.65 -15.50
C CYS A 21 3.68 -3.49 -14.05
N LEU A 22 2.95 -4.50 -13.58
CA LEU A 22 2.47 -4.61 -12.20
C LEU A 22 2.56 -6.08 -11.76
N TYR A 23 2.98 -6.31 -10.53
CA TYR A 23 2.86 -7.64 -9.90
C TYR A 23 1.60 -7.72 -9.05
N GLY A 24 0.71 -8.67 -9.38
CA GLY A 24 -0.49 -8.96 -8.59
C GLY A 24 -1.53 -7.83 -8.64
N GLY A 25 -2.03 -7.40 -7.49
CA GLY A 25 -2.94 -6.25 -7.36
C GLY A 25 -4.35 -6.44 -7.93
N THR A 26 -4.70 -7.66 -8.35
CA THR A 26 -5.98 -7.96 -8.99
C THR A 26 -6.99 -8.54 -8.00
N THR A 27 -8.24 -8.10 -8.13
CA THR A 27 -9.40 -8.60 -7.36
C THR A 27 -10.63 -8.70 -8.27
N LEU A 28 -11.58 -9.58 -7.93
CA LEU A 28 -12.85 -9.68 -8.66
C LEU A 28 -13.68 -8.40 -8.45
N ASN A 29 -14.13 -7.77 -9.54
CA ASN A 29 -14.91 -6.51 -9.46
C ASN A 29 -16.30 -6.70 -8.81
N SER A 30 -16.87 -7.90 -8.89
CA SER A 30 -18.18 -8.25 -8.30
C SER A 30 -18.20 -8.21 -6.77
N GLU A 31 -17.04 -8.12 -6.11
CA GLU A 31 -16.89 -8.24 -4.66
C GLU A 31 -16.73 -6.90 -3.93
N LYS A 32 -17.62 -5.95 -4.21
CA LYS A 32 -17.63 -4.63 -3.55
C LYS A 32 -18.47 -4.62 -2.28
N LEU A 33 -18.02 -3.87 -1.28
CA LEU A 33 -18.76 -3.55 -0.07
C LEU A 33 -19.75 -2.41 -0.35
N ALA A 34 -20.93 -2.46 0.26
CA ALA A 34 -21.92 -1.38 0.16
C ALA A 34 -21.45 -0.09 0.87
N GLN A 35 -20.66 -0.24 1.94
CA GLN A 35 -20.01 0.84 2.66
C GLN A 35 -18.50 0.57 2.73
N GLU A 36 -17.71 1.63 2.63
CA GLU A 36 -16.26 1.54 2.76
C GLU A 36 -15.85 1.02 4.14
N ARG A 37 -14.95 0.04 4.16
CA ARG A 37 -14.34 -0.49 5.38
C ARG A 37 -13.16 0.40 5.78
N VAL A 38 -13.18 0.87 7.02
CA VAL A 38 -12.05 1.54 7.66
C VAL A 38 -11.21 0.50 8.39
N ILE A 39 -9.91 0.55 8.20
CA ILE A 39 -8.93 -0.34 8.83
C ILE A 39 -7.96 0.55 9.60
N GLY A 40 -7.84 0.31 10.91
CA GLY A 40 -6.86 0.98 11.76
C GLY A 40 -5.52 0.24 11.75
N ALA A 41 -4.44 0.98 11.57
CA ALA A 41 -3.07 0.50 11.64
C ALA A 41 -2.40 1.14 12.87
N ASN A 42 -2.10 0.32 13.87
CA ASN A 42 -1.38 0.79 15.04
C ASN A 42 0.11 0.96 14.69
N VAL A 43 0.70 2.07 15.13
CA VAL A 43 2.09 2.43 14.84
C VAL A 43 2.86 2.56 16.14
N TRP A 44 4.06 1.98 16.19
CA TRP A 44 4.99 2.12 17.30
C TRP A 44 6.33 2.65 16.77
N VAL A 45 6.90 3.63 17.48
CA VAL A 45 8.26 4.13 17.22
C VAL A 45 9.01 4.03 18.55
N ASP A 46 10.12 3.29 18.54
CA ASP A 46 10.94 3.01 19.72
C ASP A 46 10.14 2.48 20.93
N GLY A 47 9.18 1.60 20.65
CA GLY A 47 8.30 1.00 21.64
C GLY A 47 7.15 1.90 22.12
N ILE A 48 7.12 3.16 21.71
CA ILE A 48 6.06 4.12 22.07
C ILE A 48 4.98 4.10 21.01
N GLN A 49 3.74 3.77 21.42
CA GLN A 49 2.58 3.81 20.56
C GLN A 49 2.30 5.25 20.10
N LYS A 50 2.07 5.41 18.80
CA LYS A 50 1.66 6.66 18.15
C LYS A 50 0.16 6.63 17.85
N GLU A 51 -0.35 7.73 17.30
CA GLU A 51 -1.73 7.79 16.82
C GLU A 51 -1.98 6.67 15.79
N THR A 52 -3.13 6.00 15.91
CA THR A 52 -3.55 4.95 14.97
C THR A 52 -3.83 5.58 13.61
N GLU A 53 -3.17 5.07 12.58
CA GLU A 53 -3.38 5.51 11.21
C GLU A 53 -4.58 4.78 10.59
N LEU A 54 -5.33 5.46 9.74
CA LEU A 54 -6.54 4.89 9.13
C LEU A 54 -6.36 4.74 7.62
N ILE A 55 -6.57 3.52 7.12
CA ILE A 55 -6.68 3.23 5.69
C ILE A 55 -8.08 2.70 5.38
N ARG A 56 -8.46 2.78 4.11
CA ARG A 56 -9.83 2.57 3.66
C ARG A 56 -9.87 1.67 2.44
N THR A 57 -10.85 0.77 2.35
CA THR A 57 -11.11 -0.01 1.13
C THR A 57 -12.58 -0.33 0.97
N ASN A 58 -13.05 -0.37 -0.28
CA ASN A 58 -14.39 -0.79 -0.63
C ASN A 58 -14.44 -2.25 -1.14
N LYS A 59 -13.33 -2.99 -1.08
CA LYS A 59 -13.26 -4.38 -1.53
C LYS A 59 -13.56 -5.33 -0.37
N LYS A 60 -14.39 -6.36 -0.62
CA LYS A 60 -14.64 -7.44 0.36
C LYS A 60 -13.36 -8.25 0.59
N ASN A 61 -12.75 -8.69 -0.52
CA ASN A 61 -11.47 -9.36 -0.58
C ASN A 61 -10.44 -8.37 -1.16
N VAL A 62 -9.62 -7.79 -0.29
CA VAL A 62 -8.61 -6.79 -0.65
C VAL A 62 -7.23 -7.47 -0.72
N THR A 63 -6.37 -7.02 -1.63
CA THR A 63 -4.99 -7.51 -1.69
C THR A 63 -4.16 -6.91 -0.56
N LEU A 64 -3.20 -7.67 -0.04
CA LEU A 64 -2.20 -7.12 0.89
C LEU A 64 -1.45 -5.94 0.27
N GLN A 65 -1.19 -5.98 -1.03
CA GLN A 65 -0.54 -4.89 -1.77
C GLN A 65 -1.31 -3.57 -1.68
N GLU A 66 -2.65 -3.59 -1.76
CA GLU A 66 -3.45 -2.36 -1.61
C GLU A 66 -3.31 -1.78 -0.20
N LEU A 67 -3.36 -2.62 0.83
CA LEU A 67 -3.25 -2.18 2.21
C LEU A 67 -1.83 -1.64 2.51
N ASP A 68 -0.81 -2.38 2.08
CA ASP A 68 0.60 -2.06 2.30
C ASP A 68 1.01 -0.75 1.61
N ILE A 69 0.56 -0.50 0.38
CA ILE A 69 0.84 0.76 -0.33
C ILE A 69 0.20 1.95 0.41
N LYS A 70 -1.05 1.80 0.86
CA LYS A 70 -1.76 2.88 1.56
C LYS A 70 -1.08 3.26 2.87
N ILE A 71 -0.72 2.27 3.68
CA ILE A 71 -0.06 2.55 4.96
C ILE A 71 1.38 3.03 4.76
N ARG A 72 2.14 2.48 3.81
CA ARG A 72 3.50 2.98 3.49
C ARG A 72 3.49 4.41 2.99
N LYS A 73 2.44 4.84 2.28
CA LYS A 73 2.30 6.26 1.89
C LYS A 73 2.18 7.15 3.13
N ILE A 74 1.29 6.80 4.05
CA ILE A 74 1.12 7.53 5.32
C ILE A 74 2.42 7.54 6.11
N LEU A 75 3.08 6.39 6.25
CA LEU A 75 4.33 6.26 6.99
C LEU A 75 5.46 7.07 6.35
N SER A 76 5.54 7.09 5.02
CA SER A 76 6.49 7.91 4.27
C SER A 76 6.25 9.40 4.48
N ASP A 77 4.99 9.83 4.54
CA ASP A 77 4.66 11.26 4.71
C ASP A 77 4.90 11.74 6.14
N LYS A 78 4.49 10.95 7.14
CA LYS A 78 4.55 11.35 8.56
C LYS A 78 5.89 11.05 9.22
N TYR A 79 6.46 9.88 8.95
CA TYR A 79 7.66 9.39 9.62
C TYR A 79 8.88 9.33 8.68
N LYS A 80 8.72 9.79 7.43
CA LYS A 80 9.80 9.91 6.46
C LYS A 80 10.57 8.61 6.20
N ILE A 81 9.93 7.43 6.31
CA ILE A 81 10.60 6.11 6.28
C ILE A 81 11.45 5.81 5.04
N TYR A 82 11.31 6.57 3.95
CA TYR A 82 12.09 6.43 2.71
C TYR A 82 13.00 7.62 2.40
N TYR A 83 13.10 8.59 3.31
CA TYR A 83 13.90 9.78 3.11
C TYR A 83 15.32 9.56 3.61
N LYS A 84 16.29 10.23 2.98
CA LYS A 84 17.71 10.10 3.32
C LYS A 84 18.02 10.58 4.75
N ASP A 85 17.28 11.57 5.24
CA ASP A 85 17.37 12.16 6.58
C ASP A 85 16.39 11.53 7.59
N SER A 86 15.82 10.37 7.27
CA SER A 86 14.90 9.65 8.17
C SER A 86 15.59 9.30 9.50
N GLU A 87 14.92 9.61 10.61
CA GLU A 87 15.31 9.11 11.94
C GLU A 87 14.92 7.63 12.13
N ILE A 88 14.01 7.12 11.30
CA ILE A 88 13.61 5.71 11.29
C ILE A 88 14.66 4.88 10.54
N SER A 89 15.28 3.93 11.24
CA SER A 89 16.34 3.07 10.69
C SER A 89 15.85 1.66 10.31
N LYS A 90 14.75 1.18 10.90
CA LYS A 90 14.16 -0.14 10.68
C LYS A 90 12.65 -0.06 10.86
N GLY A 91 11.93 -1.01 10.27
CA GLY A 91 10.48 -1.14 10.44
C GLY A 91 9.98 -2.52 10.03
N LEU A 92 8.82 -2.90 10.58
CA LEU A 92 8.07 -4.12 10.25
C LEU A 92 6.59 -3.73 10.13
N ILE A 93 5.90 -4.40 9.20
CA ILE A 93 4.44 -4.37 9.08
C ILE A 93 3.91 -5.80 9.23
N GLU A 94 2.82 -5.95 9.99
CA GLU A 94 2.13 -7.21 10.27
C GLU A 94 0.63 -7.05 9.99
#